data_AF-A0A261FN96-F1
#
_entry.id   AF-A0A261FN96-F1
#
_cell.length_a   1.000
_cell.length_b   1.000
_cell.length_c   1.000
_cell.angle_alpha   90.00
_cell.angle_beta   90.00
_cell.angle_gamma   90.00
#
_symmetry.space_group_name_H-M   'P 1'
#
loop_
_entity.id
_entity.type
_entity.pdbx_description
1 polymer ?
#
loop_
_entity_poly.entity_id
_entity_poly.type
_entity_poly.pdbx_seq_one_letter_code
_entity_poly.pdbx_strand_id
1 'polypeptide(L)'
;MTDTSFTPEQLEYLRMLPAVKSVNGSHIYYSSQFQKECMRRYAQGERPSKIFRDAGLSPQIIGHKRIERCIARWKQLDHLSDGEDGDEGDEIFNMRRDPVDDNRMLLQLLMQQSNYTQVLQQENTKLRETVKRLTAEADGLRQQQQQ
;
A
#
# COMPACT_ATOMS: atom_id res chain seq x y z
N MET A 1 0.66 7.95 26.59
CA MET A 1 0.57 7.40 25.22
C MET A 1 -0.81 7.78 24.70
N THR A 2 -0.92 8.89 23.96
CA THR A 2 -2.21 9.31 23.36
C THR A 2 -2.37 8.57 22.04
N ASP A 3 -3.45 7.81 21.92
CA ASP A 3 -3.79 7.07 20.71
C ASP A 3 -3.85 8.05 19.53
N THR A 4 -2.87 7.95 18.63
CA THR A 4 -2.69 8.88 17.49
C THR A 4 -3.33 8.30 16.22
N SER A 5 -4.39 7.51 16.42
CA SER A 5 -5.10 6.78 15.37
C SER A 5 -6.18 7.67 14.75
N PHE A 6 -6.30 7.63 13.43
CA PHE A 6 -7.36 8.35 12.73
C PHE A 6 -8.70 7.66 12.94
N THR A 7 -9.79 8.44 12.97
CA THR A 7 -11.14 7.86 12.96
C THR A 7 -11.43 7.19 11.61
N PRO A 8 -12.38 6.24 11.54
CA PRO A 8 -12.76 5.62 10.27
C PRO A 8 -13.14 6.64 9.19
N GLU A 9 -13.83 7.73 9.57
CA GLU A 9 -14.24 8.80 8.66
C GLU A 9 -13.02 9.59 8.14
N GLN A 10 -12.04 9.85 9.01
CA GLN A 10 -10.79 10.50 8.63
C GLN A 10 -9.97 9.61 7.69
N LEU A 11 -9.92 8.30 7.95
CA LEU A 11 -9.24 7.35 7.06
C LEU A 11 -9.87 7.34 5.67
N GLU A 12 -11.20 7.30 5.58
CA GLU A 12 -11.90 7.31 4.30
C GLU A 12 -11.68 8.61 3.54
N TYR A 13 -11.78 9.75 4.23
CA TYR A 13 -11.46 11.05 3.65
C TYR A 13 -10.03 11.09 3.07
N LEU A 14 -9.04 10.64 3.84
CA LEU A 14 -7.65 10.67 3.43
C LEU A 14 -7.37 9.74 2.23
N ARG A 15 -8.08 8.61 2.10
CA ARG A 15 -7.95 7.68 0.96
C ARG A 15 -8.43 8.28 -0.36
N MET A 16 -9.36 9.23 -0.31
CA MET A 16 -9.89 9.88 -1.51
C MET A 16 -8.96 10.96 -2.09
N LEU A 17 -7.93 11.38 -1.36
CA LEU A 17 -7.05 12.47 -1.78
C LEU A 17 -5.97 11.98 -2.75
N PRO A 18 -5.74 12.65 -3.90
CA PRO A 18 -4.68 12.26 -4.85
C PRO A 18 -3.26 12.44 -4.28
N ALA A 19 -3.13 13.24 -3.22
CA ALA A 19 -1.88 13.42 -2.49
C ALA A 19 -1.49 12.21 -1.63
N VAL A 20 -2.42 11.27 -1.42
CA VAL A 20 -2.26 10.11 -0.55
C VAL A 20 -2.25 8.83 -1.40
N LYS A 21 -1.19 8.04 -1.25
CA LYS A 21 -1.04 6.71 -1.86
C LYS A 21 -1.83 5.66 -1.09
N SER A 22 -1.74 5.69 0.25
CA SER A 22 -2.48 4.81 1.15
C SER A 22 -2.46 5.33 2.59
N VAL A 23 -3.34 4.80 3.44
CA VAL A 23 -3.41 5.16 4.87
C VAL A 23 -3.63 3.90 5.70
N ASN A 24 -2.89 3.76 6.80
CA ASN A 24 -3.01 2.64 7.73
C ASN A 24 -3.10 3.13 9.18
N GLY A 25 -4.30 3.14 9.76
CA GLY A 25 -4.55 3.45 11.18
C GLY A 25 -4.10 4.86 11.58
N SER A 26 -2.81 5.03 11.85
CA SER A 26 -2.16 6.31 12.12
C SER A 26 -1.21 6.77 11.01
N HIS A 27 -0.79 5.91 10.08
CA HIS A 27 0.21 6.21 9.06
C HIS A 27 -0.40 6.70 7.75
N ILE A 28 0.20 7.74 7.16
CA ILE A 28 -0.18 8.27 5.84
C ILE A 28 1.02 8.07 4.91
N TYR A 29 0.77 7.39 3.80
CA TYR A 29 1.73 7.24 2.71
C TYR A 29 1.36 8.25 1.63
N TYR A 30 2.26 9.20 1.38
CA TYR A 30 2.05 10.24 0.37
C TYR A 30 2.36 9.71 -1.03
N SER A 31 1.71 10.26 -2.04
CA SER A 31 2.08 9.97 -3.42
C SER A 31 3.42 10.63 -3.77
N SER A 32 4.23 9.98 -4.60
CA SER A 32 5.53 10.51 -5.04
C SER A 32 5.36 11.84 -5.79
N GLN A 33 4.29 11.97 -6.57
CA GLN A 33 3.92 13.20 -7.27
C GLN A 33 3.69 14.35 -6.30
N PHE A 34 2.91 14.14 -5.23
CA PHE A 34 2.65 15.18 -4.23
C PHE A 34 3.92 15.56 -3.48
N GLN A 35 4.77 14.60 -3.11
CA GLN A 35 6.04 14.88 -2.44
C GLN A 35 6.95 15.78 -3.31
N LYS A 36 7.15 15.43 -4.58
CA LYS A 36 7.97 16.21 -5.53
C LYS A 36 7.42 17.63 -5.67
N GLU A 37 6.12 17.77 -5.88
CA GLU A 37 5.47 19.07 -6.00
C GLU A 37 5.55 19.87 -4.70
N CYS A 38 5.41 19.21 -3.55
CA CYS A 38 5.53 19.85 -2.25
C CYS A 38 6.93 20.40 -2.01
N MET A 39 7.97 19.61 -2.30
CA MET A 39 9.35 20.04 -2.14
C MET A 39 9.71 21.16 -3.12
N ARG A 40 9.20 21.09 -4.37
CA ARG A 40 9.34 22.17 -5.37
C ARG A 40 8.75 23.49 -4.87
N ARG A 41 7.49 23.49 -4.40
CA ARG A 41 6.82 24.70 -3.86
C ARG A 41 7.47 25.19 -2.57
N TYR A 42 7.91 24.28 -1.71
CA TYR A 42 8.61 24.63 -0.48
C TYR A 42 9.96 25.30 -0.75
N ALA A 43 10.73 24.83 -1.74
CA ALA A 43 11.96 25.47 -2.21
C ALA A 43 11.71 26.88 -2.77
N GLN A 44 10.54 27.12 -3.35
CA GLN A 44 10.08 28.45 -3.78
C GLN A 44 9.63 29.36 -2.62
N GLY A 45 9.74 28.91 -1.36
CA GLY A 45 9.42 29.69 -0.17
C GLY A 45 7.98 29.54 0.32
N GLU A 46 7.16 28.68 -0.29
CA GLU A 46 5.81 28.45 0.20
C GLU A 46 5.78 27.70 1.54
N ARG A 47 4.86 28.10 2.43
CA ARG A 47 4.74 27.49 3.75
C ARG A 47 4.19 26.06 3.62
N PRO A 48 4.80 25.04 4.27
CA PRO A 48 4.34 23.66 4.21
C PRO A 48 2.86 23.47 4.56
N SER A 49 2.39 24.14 5.61
CA SER A 49 0.98 24.09 6.03
C SER A 49 0.01 24.58 4.97
N LYS A 50 0.45 25.46 4.05
CA LYS A 50 -0.35 25.92 2.91
C LYS A 50 -0.38 24.84 1.83
N ILE A 51 0.78 24.32 1.43
CA ILE A 51 0.89 23.29 0.39
C ILE A 51 0.07 22.04 0.75
N PHE A 52 0.17 21.58 2.00
CA PHE A 52 -0.61 20.44 2.49
C PHE A 52 -2.12 20.76 2.51
N ARG A 53 -2.50 21.97 2.92
CA ARG A 53 -3.91 22.38 2.91
C ARG A 53 -4.50 22.43 1.51
N ASP A 54 -3.75 22.95 0.54
CA ASP A 54 -4.15 23.01 -0.88
C ASP A 54 -4.39 21.59 -1.44
N ALA A 55 -3.71 20.59 -0.89
CA ALA A 55 -3.86 19.17 -1.24
C ALA A 55 -4.92 18.42 -0.41
N GLY A 56 -5.73 19.12 0.40
CA GLY A 56 -6.74 18.51 1.29
C GLY A 56 -6.18 17.96 2.61
N LEU A 57 -4.88 18.05 2.84
CA LEU A 57 -4.20 17.57 4.05
C LEU A 57 -4.13 18.66 5.11
N SER A 58 -5.29 19.09 5.60
CA SER A 58 -5.37 20.18 6.58
C SER A 58 -4.57 19.87 7.86
N PRO A 59 -3.80 20.84 8.42
CA PRO A 59 -3.11 20.67 9.69
C PRO A 59 -4.02 20.33 10.88
N GLN A 60 -5.33 20.57 10.76
CA GLN A 60 -6.32 20.17 11.78
C GLN A 60 -6.60 18.66 11.76
N ILE A 61 -6.49 18.01 10.60
CA ILE A 61 -6.73 16.57 10.44
C ILE A 61 -5.43 15.82 10.70
N ILE A 62 -4.35 16.21 10.02
CA ILE A 62 -3.09 15.46 10.07
C ILE A 62 -2.11 16.00 11.12
N GLY A 63 -2.35 17.17 11.70
CA GLY A 63 -1.49 17.76 12.73
C GLY A 63 -0.26 18.51 12.18
N HIS A 64 -0.02 19.70 12.73
CA HIS A 64 1.12 20.55 12.36
C HIS A 64 2.49 19.86 12.50
N LYS A 65 2.69 19.11 13.59
CA LYS A 65 3.95 18.40 13.82
C LYS A 65 4.22 17.30 12.81
N ARG A 66 3.17 16.69 12.22
CA ARG A 66 3.36 15.69 11.16
C ARG A 66 3.87 16.36 9.89
N ILE A 67 3.32 17.52 9.53
CA ILE A 67 3.76 18.31 8.38
C ILE A 67 5.23 18.73 8.54
N GLU A 68 5.60 19.30 9.69
CA GLU A 68 6.99 19.69 9.98
C GLU A 68 7.96 18.51 9.84
N ARG A 69 7.62 17.34 10.42
CA ARG A 69 8.45 16.13 10.32
C ARG A 69 8.55 15.59 8.90
N CYS A 70 7.48 15.70 8.09
CA CYS A 70 7.53 15.25 6.69
C CYS A 70 8.50 16.10 5.89
N ILE A 71 8.42 17.43 6.01
CA ILE A 71 9.35 18.34 5.33
C ILE A 71 10.78 18.09 5.79
N ALA A 72 11.04 17.98 7.10
CA ALA A 72 12.38 17.71 7.62
C ALA A 72 12.95 16.39 7.05
N ARG A 73 12.11 15.35 6.95
CA ARG A 73 12.47 14.07 6.34
C ARG A 73 12.77 14.21 4.85
N TRP A 74 11.91 14.87 4.09
CA TRP A 74 12.07 15.03 2.64
C TRP A 74 13.25 15.90 2.26
N LYS A 75 13.56 16.95 3.03
CA LYS A 75 14.80 17.74 2.87
C LYS A 75 16.06 16.89 3.02
N GLN A 76 16.07 15.99 4.01
CA GLN A 76 17.22 15.09 4.21
C GLN A 76 17.40 14.14 3.02
N LEU A 77 16.32 13.76 2.34
CA LEU A 77 16.35 12.91 1.15
C LEU A 77 16.82 13.66 -0.10
N ASP A 78 16.32 14.88 -0.34
CA ASP A 78 16.79 15.72 -1.47
C ASP A 78 18.31 15.96 -1.41
N HIS A 79 18.84 16.24 -0.22
CA HIS A 79 20.28 16.46 -0.03
C HIS A 79 21.13 15.19 -0.20
N LEU A 80 20.53 14.01 -0.15
CA LEU A 80 21.20 12.74 -0.44
C LEU A 80 21.16 12.40 -1.94
N SER A 81 20.18 12.95 -2.69
CA SER A 81 20.04 12.72 -4.14
C SER A 81 20.81 13.71 -5.03
N ASP A 82 21.40 14.78 -4.47
CA ASP A 82 22.27 15.70 -5.23
C ASP A 82 23.65 15.08 -5.58
N GLY A 83 23.87 13.80 -5.25
CA GLY A 83 25.00 12.99 -5.70
C GLY A 83 24.58 11.97 -6.76
N GLU A 84 24.79 12.35 -8.02
CA GLU A 84 24.73 11.53 -9.25
C GLU A 84 23.37 10.93 -9.66
N ASP A 85 23.09 11.05 -10.97
CA ASP A 85 21.90 10.55 -11.66
C ASP A 85 21.71 9.04 -11.44
N GLY A 86 20.90 8.68 -10.45
CA GLY A 86 20.52 7.30 -10.16
C GLY A 86 19.07 7.21 -9.70
N ASP A 87 18.34 6.25 -10.27
CA ASP A 87 17.00 5.78 -9.87
C ASP A 87 16.99 5.14 -8.45
N GLU A 88 17.93 5.54 -7.58
CA GLU A 88 18.20 4.98 -6.24
C GLU A 88 17.45 5.73 -5.12
N GLY A 89 16.74 6.82 -5.44
CA GLY A 89 15.92 7.57 -4.47
C GLY A 89 14.83 6.72 -3.80
N ASP A 90 14.43 5.61 -4.43
CA ASP A 90 13.50 4.62 -3.87
C ASP A 90 14.16 3.71 -2.80
N GLU A 91 15.49 3.54 -2.77
CA GLU A 91 16.18 2.70 -1.77
C GLU A 91 16.42 3.42 -0.43
N ILE A 92 16.73 4.73 -0.44
CA ILE A 92 16.88 5.51 0.81
C ILE A 92 15.54 5.60 1.57
N PHE A 93 14.42 5.48 0.85
CA PHE A 93 13.07 5.36 1.41
C PHE A 93 12.96 4.24 2.46
N ASN A 94 13.76 3.18 2.35
CA ASN A 94 13.75 2.02 3.25
C ASN A 94 14.54 2.20 4.56
N MET A 95 15.40 3.21 4.73
CA MET A 95 16.28 3.25 5.92
C MET A 95 15.67 3.88 7.18
N ARG A 96 14.58 4.65 7.05
CA ARG A 96 13.71 5.04 8.18
C ARG A 96 12.34 4.36 8.15
N ARG A 97 12.28 3.22 7.46
CA ARG A 97 11.25 2.21 7.60
C ARG A 97 11.51 1.52 8.94
N ASP A 98 10.57 1.55 9.88
CA ASP A 98 10.73 0.70 11.06
C ASP A 98 10.55 -0.75 10.55
N PRO A 99 11.58 -1.61 10.59
CA PRO A 99 11.52 -2.94 9.96
C PRO A 99 10.37 -3.81 10.48
N VAL A 100 9.85 -3.47 11.67
CA VAL A 100 8.76 -4.15 12.35
C VAL A 100 7.41 -3.96 11.63
N ASP A 101 7.12 -2.78 11.08
CA ASP A 101 5.82 -2.49 10.46
C ASP A 101 5.66 -3.14 9.09
N ASP A 102 6.75 -3.18 8.30
CA ASP A 102 6.74 -3.86 7.01
C ASP A 102 6.82 -5.38 7.15
N ASN A 103 7.55 -5.92 8.12
CA ASN A 103 7.45 -7.35 8.41
C ASN A 103 6.03 -7.74 8.85
N ARG A 104 5.32 -6.88 9.60
CA ARG A 104 3.93 -7.15 10.00
C ARG A 104 2.97 -7.08 8.81
N MET A 105 3.13 -6.10 7.93
CA MET A 105 2.33 -5.98 6.71
C MET A 105 2.61 -7.11 5.71
N LEU A 106 3.88 -7.47 5.53
CA LEU A 106 4.30 -8.61 4.71
C LEU A 106 3.76 -9.92 5.29
N LEU A 107 3.83 -10.15 6.60
CA LEU A 107 3.25 -11.33 7.24
C LEU A 107 1.75 -11.42 7.04
N GLN A 108 1.02 -10.30 7.21
CA GLN A 108 -0.43 -10.28 6.98
C GLN A 108 -0.78 -10.57 5.53
N LEU A 109 -0.06 -9.98 4.58
CA LEU A 109 -0.26 -10.23 3.16
C LEU A 109 0.10 -11.67 2.78
N LEU A 110 1.21 -12.21 3.31
CA LEU A 110 1.63 -13.59 3.07
C LEU A 110 0.61 -14.58 3.62
N MET A 111 0.07 -14.33 4.81
CA MET A 111 -1.01 -15.13 5.40
C MET A 111 -2.27 -15.08 4.53
N GLN A 112 -2.66 -13.89 4.05
CA GLN A 112 -3.82 -13.74 3.17
C GLN A 112 -3.63 -14.49 1.84
N GLN A 113 -2.46 -14.37 1.23
CA GLN A 113 -2.13 -15.07 -0.03
C GLN A 113 -2.04 -16.59 0.15
N SER A 114 -1.48 -17.06 1.26
CA SER A 114 -1.45 -18.49 1.61
C SER A 114 -2.87 -19.05 1.72
N ASN A 115 -3.75 -18.39 2.47
CA ASN A 115 -5.14 -18.80 2.63
C ASN A 115 -5.89 -18.85 1.30
N TYR A 116 -5.72 -17.82 0.47
CA TYR A 116 -6.34 -17.77 -0.86
C TYR A 116 -5.86 -18.91 -1.76
N THR A 117 -4.55 -19.13 -1.79
CA THR A 117 -3.94 -20.22 -2.57
C THR A 117 -4.46 -21.58 -2.10
N GLN A 118 -4.59 -21.78 -0.79
CA GLN A 118 -5.09 -23.03 -0.22
C GLN A 118 -6.55 -23.30 -0.61
N VAL A 119 -7.42 -22.28 -0.57
CA VAL A 119 -8.82 -22.40 -1.00
C VAL A 119 -8.88 -22.75 -2.49
N LEU A 120 -8.13 -22.03 -3.32
CA LEU A 120 -8.08 -22.30 -4.76
C LEU A 120 -7.58 -23.71 -5.08
N GLN A 121 -6.58 -24.20 -4.35
CA GLN A 121 -6.06 -25.55 -4.52
C GLN A 121 -7.09 -26.62 -4.14
N GLN A 122 -7.83 -26.41 -3.05
CA GLN A 122 -8.93 -27.31 -2.65
C GLN A 122 -10.02 -27.36 -3.72
N GLU A 123 -10.41 -26.20 -4.26
CA GLU A 123 -11.43 -26.13 -5.30
C GLU A 123 -10.97 -26.80 -6.59
N ASN A 124 -9.73 -26.55 -7.02
CA ASN A 124 -9.13 -27.23 -8.17
C ASN A 124 -9.09 -28.74 -7.98
N THR A 125 -8.78 -29.22 -6.79
CA THR A 125 -8.76 -30.66 -6.48
C THR A 125 -10.17 -31.26 -6.63
N LYS A 126 -11.18 -30.62 -6.05
CA LYS A 126 -12.59 -31.07 -6.15
C LYS A 126 -13.09 -31.07 -7.60
N LEU A 127 -12.75 -30.04 -8.37
CA LEU A 127 -13.10 -29.94 -9.79
C LEU A 127 -12.44 -31.05 -10.60
N ARG A 128 -11.14 -31.31 -10.38
CA ARG A 128 -10.41 -32.41 -11.03
C ARG A 128 -11.01 -33.78 -10.71
N GLU A 129 -11.38 -34.03 -9.47
CA GLU A 129 -12.06 -35.27 -9.07
C GLU A 129 -13.43 -35.42 -9.75
N THR A 130 -14.16 -34.33 -9.86
CA THR A 130 -15.49 -34.33 -10.51
C THR A 130 -15.36 -34.60 -12.00
N VAL A 131 -14.43 -33.94 -12.69
CA VAL A 131 -14.12 -34.22 -14.10
C VAL A 131 -13.70 -35.67 -14.28
N LYS A 132 -12.85 -36.21 -13.40
CA LYS A 132 -12.43 -37.61 -13.47
C LYS A 132 -13.60 -38.58 -13.33
N ARG A 133 -14.53 -38.33 -12.39
CA ARG A 133 -15.75 -39.15 -12.22
C ARG A 133 -16.65 -39.09 -13.45
N LEU A 134 -16.96 -37.89 -13.95
CA LEU A 134 -17.82 -37.72 -15.11
C LEU A 134 -17.22 -38.34 -16.38
N THR A 135 -15.89 -38.28 -16.52
CA THR A 135 -15.18 -38.94 -17.62
C THR A 135 -15.32 -40.46 -17.53
N ALA A 136 -15.11 -41.05 -16.35
CA ALA A 136 -15.28 -42.49 -16.13
C ALA A 136 -16.73 -42.96 -16.34
N GLU A 137 -17.71 -42.16 -15.93
CA GLU A 137 -19.13 -42.44 -16.17
C GLU A 137 -19.48 -42.38 -17.66
N ALA A 138 -18.99 -41.37 -18.37
CA ALA A 138 -19.18 -41.24 -19.82
C ALA A 138 -18.53 -42.39 -20.59
N ASP A 139 -17.34 -42.85 -20.19
CA ASP A 139 -16.66 -43.99 -20.81
C ASP A 139 -17.41 -45.31 -20.56
N GLY A 140 -17.94 -45.51 -19.35
CA GLY A 140 -18.77 -46.67 -19.01
C GLY A 140 -20.06 -46.72 -19.84
N LEU A 141 -20.74 -45.57 -19.99
CA LEU A 141 -21.94 -45.46 -20.83
C LEU A 141 -21.65 -45.71 -22.31
N ARG A 142 -20.49 -45.26 -22.83
CA ARG A 142 -20.06 -45.55 -24.21
C ARG A 142 -19.80 -47.04 -24.43
N GLN A 143 -19.20 -47.73 -23.46
CA GLN A 143 -18.97 -49.17 -23.55
C GLN A 143 -20.28 -49.97 -23.51
N GLN A 144 -21.28 -49.53 -22.73
CA GLN A 144 -22.61 -50.14 -22.73
C GLN A 144 -23.38 -49.95 -24.03
N GLN A 145 -23.20 -48.83 -24.73
CA GLN A 145 -23.84 -48.59 -26.04
C GLN A 145 -23.17 -49.34 -27.22
N GLN A 146 -21.99 -49.93 -27.00
CA GLN A 146 -21.26 -50.70 -28.01
C GLN A 146 -21.41 -52.23 -27.87
N GLN A 147 -22.14 -52.70 -26.85
CA GLN A 147 -22.54 -54.11 -26.66
C GLN A 147 -24.01 -54.30 -27.02
#